data_AF-A0A9P7DXL0-F1
#
_entry.id   AF-A0A9P7DXL0-F1
#
_cell.length_a   1.000
_cell.length_b   1.000
_cell.length_c   1.000
_cell.angle_alpha   90.00
_cell.angle_beta   90.00
_cell.angle_gamma   90.00
#
_symmetry.space_group_name_H-M   'P 1'
#
loop_
_entity.id
_entity.type
_entity.pdbx_description
1 polymer ?
#
loop_
_entity_poly.entity_id
_entity_poly.type
_entity_poly.pdbx_seq_one_letter_code
_entity_poly.pdbx_strand_id
1 'polypeptide(L)'
;MITNIQAPNSDGILGSITYVEVNDQYTFFCGSNQLCIFARCSGALVYHLCMKDLQRISWDVLPDHSVDPCPSSFFQPQQLHEAYHISSTSWSNFVAAHVSSSGKDLAVLTASGIFIWILGFE
;
A
#
# COMPACT_ATOMS: atom_id res chain seq x y z
N MET A 1 22.20 -1.74 7.48
CA MET A 1 22.22 -0.91 6.25
C MET A 1 21.47 -1.69 5.18
N ILE A 2 20.45 -1.09 4.56
CA ILE A 2 19.73 -1.74 3.45
C ILE A 2 20.68 -1.78 2.24
N THR A 3 20.92 -2.97 1.69
CA THR A 3 21.82 -3.14 0.53
C THR A 3 21.08 -3.86 -0.59
N ASN A 4 21.29 -3.38 -1.82
CA ASN A 4 20.72 -3.93 -3.04
C ASN A 4 19.20 -4.23 -2.98
N ILE A 5 18.38 -3.18 -2.89
CA ILE A 5 16.90 -3.29 -2.85
C ILE A 5 16.27 -3.94 -4.10
N GLN A 6 17.05 -4.12 -5.17
CA GLN A 6 16.63 -4.80 -6.39
C GLN A 6 17.06 -6.27 -6.43
N ALA A 7 17.78 -6.75 -5.40
CA ALA A 7 18.13 -8.16 -5.27
C ALA A 7 16.84 -9.00 -5.27
N PRO A 8 16.79 -10.09 -6.06
CA PRO A 8 15.66 -10.99 -6.02
C PRO A 8 15.50 -11.61 -4.63
N ASN A 9 14.27 -11.68 -4.13
CA ASN A 9 13.88 -12.53 -3.00
C ASN A 9 13.21 -13.82 -3.52
N SER A 10 12.67 -14.64 -2.62
CA SER A 10 11.94 -15.88 -2.95
C SER A 10 10.82 -15.68 -3.96
N ASP A 11 10.27 -14.47 -4.04
CA ASP A 11 9.10 -14.13 -4.82
C ASP A 11 9.37 -13.26 -6.05
N GLY A 12 10.64 -12.92 -6.29
CA GLY A 12 11.09 -12.15 -7.45
C GLY A 12 11.80 -10.84 -7.07
N ILE A 13 11.81 -9.89 -8.01
CA ILE A 13 12.42 -8.57 -7.83
C ILE A 13 11.37 -7.51 -7.50
N LEU A 14 11.80 -6.45 -6.81
CA LEU A 14 11.00 -5.27 -6.50
C LEU A 14 10.42 -4.61 -7.77
N GLY A 15 11.24 -4.49 -8.81
CA GLY A 15 10.88 -3.83 -10.06
C GLY A 15 11.09 -2.32 -10.00
N SER A 16 10.43 -1.59 -10.92
CA SER A 16 10.59 -0.12 -10.99
C SER A 16 10.02 0.52 -9.73
N ILE A 17 10.81 1.35 -9.06
CA ILE A 17 10.39 2.04 -7.84
C ILE A 17 9.46 3.20 -8.23
N THR A 18 8.33 3.28 -7.56
CA THR A 18 7.29 4.29 -7.77
C THR A 18 7.13 5.21 -6.57
N TYR A 19 7.34 4.68 -5.36
CA TYR A 19 7.17 5.40 -4.12
C TYR A 19 8.08 4.85 -3.03
N VAL A 20 8.55 5.75 -2.16
CA VAL A 20 9.37 5.41 -1.00
C VAL A 20 8.89 6.23 0.19
N GLU A 21 8.70 5.56 1.33
CA GLU A 21 8.37 6.19 2.60
C GLU A 21 9.33 5.71 3.69
N VAL A 22 9.58 6.57 4.67
CA VAL A 22 10.43 6.25 5.83
C VAL A 22 9.73 6.76 7.07
N ASN A 23 9.65 5.91 8.10
CA ASN A 23 9.29 6.32 9.45
C ASN A 23 10.39 5.92 10.45
N ASP A 24 10.14 6.04 11.74
CA ASP A 24 11.14 5.76 12.77
C ASP A 24 11.54 4.28 12.86
N GLN A 25 10.66 3.37 12.43
CA GLN A 25 10.85 1.93 12.55
C GLN A 25 11.19 1.26 11.21
N TYR A 26 10.69 1.79 10.11
CA TYR A 26 10.64 1.11 8.83
C TYR A 26 11.00 2.01 7.64
N THR A 27 11.40 1.35 6.55
CA THR A 27 11.52 1.94 5.22
C THR A 27 10.69 1.11 4.24
N PHE A 28 9.83 1.78 3.49
CA PHE A 28 8.89 1.20 2.55
C PHE A 28 9.36 1.48 1.13
N PHE A 29 9.44 0.45 0.29
CA PHE A 29 9.70 0.58 -1.13
C PHE A 29 8.54 0.00 -1.92
N CYS A 30 7.79 0.85 -2.59
CA CYS A 30 6.78 0.45 -3.55
C CYS A 30 7.44 0.28 -4.92
N GLY A 31 7.43 -0.94 -5.42
CA GLY A 31 7.85 -1.30 -6.76
C GLY A 31 6.67 -1.61 -7.67
N SER A 32 6.97 -1.89 -8.94
CA SER A 32 5.98 -2.37 -9.90
C SER A 32 5.47 -3.78 -9.58
N ASN A 33 6.30 -4.60 -8.93
CA ASN A 33 5.99 -6.01 -8.71
C ASN A 33 5.74 -6.33 -7.24
N GLN A 34 6.43 -5.62 -6.34
CA GLN A 34 6.39 -5.88 -4.91
C GLN A 34 6.36 -4.58 -4.10
N LEU A 35 5.78 -4.65 -2.92
CA LEU A 35 6.08 -3.76 -1.80
C LEU A 35 7.08 -4.46 -0.91
N CYS A 36 8.18 -3.80 -0.55
CA CYS A 36 9.16 -4.33 0.40
C CYS A 36 9.30 -3.38 1.60
N ILE A 37 9.28 -3.95 2.81
CA ILE A 37 9.38 -3.23 4.06
C ILE A 37 10.61 -3.72 4.81
N PHE A 38 11.50 -2.78 5.13
CA PHE A 38 12.75 -3.06 5.83
C PHE A 38 12.73 -2.42 7.21
N ALA A 39 13.19 -3.14 8.22
CA ALA A 39 13.44 -2.58 9.54
C ALA A 39 14.60 -1.57 9.46
N ARG A 40 14.39 -0.35 9.97
CA ARG A 40 15.35 0.75 9.86
C ARG A 40 16.63 0.50 10.67
N CYS A 41 16.51 -0.16 11.82
CA CYS A 41 17.64 -0.43 12.72
C CYS A 41 18.63 -1.46 12.14
N SER A 42 18.14 -2.54 11.53
CA SER A 42 18.97 -3.62 10.98
C SER A 42 19.18 -3.50 9.47
N GLY A 43 18.19 -2.96 8.75
CA GLY A 43 18.07 -3.04 7.31
C GLY A 43 17.56 -4.41 6.81
N ALA A 44 17.04 -5.24 7.70
CA ALA A 44 16.46 -6.54 7.34
C ALA A 44 15.10 -6.36 6.65
N LEU A 45 14.84 -7.15 5.61
CA LEU A 45 13.50 -7.28 5.03
C LEU A 45 12.61 -7.96 6.06
N VAL A 46 11.61 -7.25 6.58
CA VAL A 46 10.67 -7.77 7.58
C VAL A 46 9.36 -8.20 6.96
N TYR A 47 9.00 -7.62 5.81
CA TYR A 47 7.79 -7.97 5.10
C TYR A 47 7.91 -7.63 3.62
N HIS A 48 7.25 -8.44 2.79
CA HIS A 48 7.02 -8.11 1.39
C HIS A 48 5.63 -8.58 0.94
N LEU A 49 5.08 -7.89 -0.03
CA LEU A 49 3.78 -8.18 -0.63
C LEU A 49 3.91 -8.11 -2.15
N CYS A 50 3.56 -9.20 -2.83
CA CYS A 50 3.65 -9.24 -4.29
C CYS A 50 2.31 -8.94 -4.94
N MET A 51 2.34 -8.24 -6.06
CA MET A 51 1.16 -7.99 -6.90
C MET A 51 0.39 -9.27 -7.27
N LYS A 52 1.12 -10.36 -7.53
CA LYS A 52 0.54 -11.67 -7.88
C LYS A 52 -0.31 -12.28 -6.76
N ASP A 53 -0.03 -11.94 -5.51
CA ASP A 53 -0.67 -12.51 -4.32
C ASP A 53 -1.87 -11.68 -3.85
N LEU A 54 -2.09 -10.51 -4.46
CA LEU A 54 -3.22 -9.65 -4.14
C LEU A 54 -4.52 -10.26 -4.63
N GLN A 55 -5.41 -10.60 -3.69
CA GLN A 55 -6.81 -10.77 -4.01
C GLN A 55 -7.36 -9.45 -4.54
N ARG A 56 -8.12 -9.50 -5.64
CA ARG A 56 -8.75 -8.33 -6.28
C ARG A 56 -9.96 -7.85 -5.46
N ILE A 57 -9.76 -7.55 -4.18
CA ILE A 57 -10.74 -6.83 -3.39
C ILE A 57 -10.35 -5.36 -3.52
N SER A 58 -11.10 -4.65 -4.34
CA SER A 58 -10.95 -3.21 -4.49
C SER A 58 -11.81 -2.49 -3.47
N TRP A 59 -11.41 -1.27 -3.15
CA TRP A 59 -12.22 -0.39 -2.32
C TRP A 59 -12.35 0.93 -3.04
N ASP A 60 -13.59 1.40 -3.19
CA ASP A 60 -13.87 2.72 -3.71
C ASP A 60 -13.93 3.70 -2.54
N VAL A 61 -13.28 4.85 -2.71
CA VAL A 61 -13.39 5.97 -1.79
C VAL A 61 -14.54 6.85 -2.30
N LEU A 62 -15.72 6.72 -1.68
CA LEU A 62 -16.91 7.48 -2.06
C LEU A 62 -17.22 8.55 -1.00
N PRO A 63 -17.87 9.67 -1.39
CA PRO A 63 -18.34 10.64 -0.42
C PRO A 63 -19.26 9.99 0.62
N ASP A 64 -19.09 10.36 1.89
CA ASP A 64 -19.99 9.93 2.94
C ASP A 64 -21.32 10.68 2.83
N HIS A 65 -22.34 10.01 2.30
CA HIS A 65 -23.68 10.57 2.16
C HIS A 65 -24.47 10.63 3.48
N SER A 66 -23.93 10.11 4.59
CA SER A 66 -24.55 10.20 5.91
C SER A 66 -24.29 11.53 6.62
N VAL A 67 -23.39 12.35 6.07
CA VAL A 67 -23.06 13.69 6.58
C VAL A 67 -23.50 14.73 5.56
N ASP A 68 -24.30 15.71 5.98
CA ASP A 68 -24.68 16.83 5.12
C ASP A 68 -23.40 17.54 4.61
N PRO A 69 -23.16 17.54 3.28
CA PRO A 69 -21.92 18.08 2.75
C PRO A 69 -21.88 19.59 3.00
N CYS A 70 -20.95 20.03 3.85
CA CYS A 70 -20.71 21.45 4.06
C CYS A 70 -20.14 22.06 2.77
N PRO A 71 -20.88 22.94 2.06
CA PRO A 71 -20.48 23.41 0.73
C PRO A 71 -19.20 24.25 0.73
N SER A 72 -18.77 24.74 1.90
CA SER A 72 -17.59 25.59 2.09
C SER A 72 -16.34 24.82 2.52
N SER A 73 -16.42 23.50 2.74
CA SER A 73 -15.28 22.71 3.17
C SER A 73 -14.51 22.16 1.96
N PHE A 74 -13.20 22.41 1.91
CA PHE A 74 -12.29 21.74 0.99
C PHE A 74 -12.14 20.23 1.31
N PHE A 75 -12.59 19.80 2.48
CA PHE A 75 -12.51 18.41 2.94
C PHE A 75 -13.93 17.86 3.08
N GLN A 76 -14.29 16.93 2.21
CA GLN A 76 -15.52 16.14 2.36
C GLN A 76 -15.19 14.82 3.05
N PRO A 77 -15.98 14.39 4.05
CA PRO A 77 -15.85 13.05 4.60
C PRO A 77 -16.04 12.01 3.48
N GLN A 78 -15.19 10.99 3.49
CA GLN A 78 -15.23 9.88 2.53
C GLN A 78 -15.31 8.57 3.31
N GLN A 79 -16.03 7.61 2.75
CA GLN A 79 -16.09 6.23 3.25
C GLN A 79 -15.46 5.28 2.25
N LEU A 80 -14.83 4.23 2.79
CA LEU A 80 -14.33 3.10 2.01
C LEU A 80 -15.48 2.13 1.77
N HIS A 81 -15.77 1.86 0.51
CA HIS A 81 -16.77 0.88 0.10
C HIS A 81 -16.08 -0.30 -0.58
N GLU A 82 -16.36 -1.51 -0.10
CA GLU A 82 -15.88 -2.71 -0.77
C GLU A 82 -16.51 -2.78 -2.17
N ALA A 83 -15.66 -2.85 -3.18
CA ALA A 83 -16.05 -2.91 -4.58
C ALA A 83 -15.42 -4.13 -5.22
N TYR A 84 -16.16 -4.80 -6.09
CA TYR A 84 -15.63 -5.92 -6.87
C TYR A 84 -15.31 -5.44 -8.28
N HIS A 85 -14.14 -4.84 -8.48
CA HIS A 85 -13.70 -4.48 -9.83
C HIS A 85 -13.24 -5.74 -10.57
N ILE A 86 -13.92 -6.07 -11.67
CA ILE A 86 -13.44 -7.06 -12.64
C ILE A 86 -12.19 -6.46 -13.27
N SER A 87 -11.02 -6.66 -12.65
CA SER A 87 -9.77 -6.09 -13.13
C SER A 87 -9.51 -6.58 -14.55
N SER A 88 -9.57 -5.65 -15.50
CA SER A 88 -8.83 -5.78 -16.75
C SER A 88 -7.37 -5.98 -16.38
N THR A 89 -6.75 -6.92 -17.08
CA THR A 89 -5.45 -7.58 -16.84
C THR A 89 -4.21 -6.70 -16.68
N SER A 90 -4.30 -5.38 -16.52
CA SER A 90 -3.15 -4.54 -16.24
C SER A 90 -2.74 -4.70 -14.78
N TRP A 91 -1.62 -5.38 -14.54
CA TRP A 91 -0.90 -5.31 -13.27
C TRP A 91 -0.62 -3.83 -13.01
N SER A 92 -1.19 -3.29 -11.94
CA SER A 92 -0.91 -1.92 -11.53
C SER A 92 0.38 -1.90 -10.72
N ASN A 93 0.97 -0.74 -10.49
CA ASN A 93 2.11 -0.62 -9.58
C ASN A 93 1.60 -0.30 -8.17
N PHE A 94 2.37 -0.62 -7.14
CA PHE A 94 2.13 0.01 -5.83
C PHE A 94 2.44 1.50 -5.96
N VAL A 95 1.63 2.39 -5.39
CA VAL A 95 1.82 3.86 -5.51
C VAL A 95 1.88 4.57 -4.17
N ALA A 96 1.35 3.96 -3.12
CA ALA A 96 1.51 4.45 -1.76
C ALA A 96 1.44 3.27 -0.78
N ALA A 97 2.16 3.40 0.33
CA ALA A 97 2.07 2.51 1.47
C ALA A 97 2.31 3.32 2.73
N HIS A 98 1.51 3.08 3.78
CA HIS A 98 1.61 3.79 5.04
C HIS A 98 1.34 2.84 6.20
N VAL A 99 2.09 2.99 7.28
CA VAL A 99 1.87 2.24 8.53
C VAL A 99 1.29 3.18 9.57
N SER A 100 0.26 2.71 10.28
CA SER A 100 -0.38 3.46 11.36
C SER A 100 0.64 3.85 12.43
N SER A 101 0.34 4.91 13.20
CA SER A 101 1.24 5.41 14.25
C SER A 101 1.57 4.36 15.33
N SER A 102 0.73 3.34 15.49
CA SER A 102 0.97 2.21 16.40
C SER A 102 1.96 1.19 15.86
N GLY A 103 2.28 1.24 14.56
CA GLY A 103 3.09 0.26 13.86
C GLY A 103 2.30 -0.98 13.41
N LYS A 104 1.03 -1.12 13.80
CA LYS A 104 0.29 -2.39 13.73
C LYS A 104 -0.58 -2.58 12.50
N ASP A 105 -0.84 -1.52 11.75
CA ASP A 105 -1.72 -1.59 10.59
C ASP A 105 -1.00 -1.02 9.38
N LEU A 106 -1.02 -1.75 8.29
CA LEU A 106 -0.44 -1.35 7.01
C LEU A 106 -1.57 -1.08 6.02
N ALA A 107 -1.56 0.12 5.45
CA ALA A 107 -2.41 0.51 4.34
C ALA A 107 -1.58 0.63 3.07
N VAL A 108 -2.05 0.04 1.97
CA VAL A 108 -1.35 0.04 0.67
C VAL A 108 -2.33 0.42 -0.43
N LEU A 109 -1.90 1.25 -1.38
CA LEU A 109 -2.66 1.65 -2.55
C LEU A 109 -1.92 1.28 -3.83
N THR A 110 -2.65 0.74 -4.80
CA THR A 110 -2.14 0.46 -6.14
C THR A 110 -2.59 1.51 -7.15
N ALA A 111 -1.91 1.62 -8.29
CA ALA A 111 -2.25 2.56 -9.36
C ALA A 111 -3.65 2.30 -9.98
N SER A 112 -4.21 1.10 -9.79
CA SER A 112 -5.58 0.76 -10.21
C SER A 112 -6.64 1.05 -9.14
N GLY A 113 -6.28 1.75 -8.06
CA GLY A 113 -7.23 2.07 -6.98
C GLY A 113 -7.54 0.92 -6.03
N ILE A 114 -6.81 -0.21 -6.12
CA ILE A 114 -6.96 -1.28 -5.12
C ILE A 114 -6.30 -0.82 -3.83
N PHE A 115 -7.11 -0.73 -2.77
CA PHE A 115 -6.68 -0.47 -1.40
C PHE A 115 -6.56 -1.80 -0.64
N ILE A 116 -5.46 -1.99 0.06
CA ILE A 116 -5.21 -3.17 0.87
C ILE A 116 -4.96 -2.70 2.29
N TRP A 117 -5.73 -3.23 3.22
CA TRP A 117 -5.55 -2.99 4.65
C TRP A 117 -5.15 -4.30 5.34
N ILE A 118 -3.96 -4.31 5.91
CA ILE A 118 -3.42 -5.43 6.68
C ILE A 118 -3.44 -5.05 8.15
N LEU A 119 -4.29 -5.73 8.91
CA LEU A 119 -4.40 -5.58 10.37
C LEU A 119 -3.37 -6.47 11.07
N GLY A 120 -2.75 -5.96 12.13
CA GLY A 120 -1.79 -6.73 12.93
C GLY A 120 -0.47 -7.01 12.20
N PHE A 121 -0.03 -6.07 11.38
CA PHE A 121 1.31 -6.02 10.79
C PHE A 121 2.36 -5.91 11.92
N GLU A 122 2.94 -7.03 12.33
CA GLU A 122 4.11 -7.15 13.21
C GLU A 122 5.03 -8.29 12.72
#